data_AF-B9SN88-F1
#
_entry.id   AF-B9SN88-F1
#
_cell.length_a   1.000
_cell.length_b   1.000
_cell.length_c   1.000
_cell.angle_alpha   90.00
_cell.angle_beta   90.00
_cell.angle_gamma   90.00
#
_symmetry.space_group_name_H-M   'P 1'
#
loop_
_entity.id
_entity.type
_entity.pdbx_description
1 polymer ?
#
loop_
_entity_poly.entity_id
_entity_poly.type
_entity_poly.pdbx_seq_one_letter_code
_entity_poly.pdbx_strand_id
1 'polypeptide(L)'
;MMKNVFAVVLFFIVFTASAAADDTPTPPGRPKFPSFPFPRALPPLPAGLGKLPSPNPNFQKCFQDFNIDQECGQQIMNSFTSLKFNVDAKCCQSIQQVIDDCVSAIFGNFDNPFFGPLLKLFCSSGSP
;
A
#
# COMPACT_ATOMS: atom_id res chain seq x y z
N MET A 1 17.95 33.11 -10.20
CA MET A 1 17.19 31.91 -9.78
C MET A 1 18.06 30.80 -9.17
N MET A 2 19.34 31.05 -8.81
CA MET A 2 20.27 29.98 -8.39
C MET A 2 20.39 29.79 -6.87
N LYS A 3 19.96 30.77 -6.06
CA LYS A 3 20.10 30.74 -4.59
C LYS A 3 19.33 29.60 -3.90
N ASN A 4 18.18 29.20 -4.46
CA ASN A 4 17.39 28.10 -3.91
C ASN A 4 18.04 26.74 -4.23
N VAL A 5 18.69 26.62 -5.39
CA VAL A 5 19.44 25.43 -5.78
C VAL A 5 20.69 25.29 -4.91
N PHE A 6 21.39 26.39 -4.62
CA PHE A 6 22.53 26.38 -3.70
C PHE A 6 22.15 25.96 -2.28
N ALA A 7 21.02 26.43 -1.75
CA ALA A 7 20.54 26.02 -0.43
C ALA A 7 20.18 24.53 -0.37
N VAL A 8 19.54 24.02 -1.43
CA VAL A 8 19.19 22.58 -1.54
C VAL A 8 20.45 21.73 -1.65
N VAL A 9 21.42 22.10 -2.49
CA VAL A 9 22.69 21.38 -2.65
C VAL A 9 23.49 21.38 -1.35
N LEU A 10 23.55 22.49 -0.63
CA LEU A 10 24.22 22.56 0.68
C LEU A 10 23.54 21.68 1.72
N PHE A 11 22.20 21.58 1.72
CA PHE A 11 21.48 20.68 2.60
C PHE A 11 21.85 19.22 2.34
N PHE A 12 21.86 18.78 1.07
CA PHE A 12 22.23 17.41 0.72
C PHE A 12 23.67 17.05 1.12
N ILE A 13 24.62 17.98 0.94
CA ILE A 13 26.03 17.75 1.28
C ILE A 13 26.23 17.58 2.80
N VAL A 14 25.51 18.34 3.64
CA VAL A 14 25.60 18.23 5.10
C VAL A 14 25.00 16.92 5.62
N PHE A 15 23.95 16.39 4.98
CA PHE A 15 23.34 15.11 5.36
C PHE A 15 24.18 13.89 5.00
N THR A 16 25.05 13.98 3.99
CA THR A 16 25.88 12.83 3.54
C THR A 16 27.18 12.62 4.33
N ALA A 17 27.48 13.48 5.30
CA ALA A 17 28.68 13.35 6.12
C ALA A 17 28.38 12.72 7.49
N SER A 18 28.15 11.40 7.52
CA SER A 18 28.53 10.61 8.70
C SER A 18 28.98 9.20 8.31
N ALA A 19 30.23 8.93 8.74
CA ALA A 19 30.99 7.68 8.79
C ALA A 19 31.58 7.09 7.49
N ALA A 20 32.79 7.56 7.14
CA ALA A 20 33.90 6.68 6.78
C ALA A 20 34.47 6.07 8.09
N ALA A 21 35.09 4.90 8.19
CA ALA A 21 35.71 3.98 7.23
C ALA A 21 35.86 2.59 7.92
N ASP A 22 36.00 1.49 7.16
CA ASP A 22 37.13 0.53 7.29
C ASP A 22 37.13 -0.48 6.13
N ASP A 23 38.28 -0.60 5.45
CA ASP A 23 38.57 -1.46 4.30
C ASP A 23 38.87 -2.93 4.72
N THR A 24 38.02 -3.91 4.42
CA THR A 24 38.38 -5.30 3.98
C THR A 24 37.13 -6.14 3.66
N PRO A 25 37.17 -7.09 2.71
CA PRO A 25 35.98 -7.81 2.24
C PRO A 25 35.59 -8.92 3.21
N THR A 26 34.50 -8.75 3.95
CA THR A 26 33.88 -9.82 4.76
C THR A 26 32.36 -9.79 4.55
N PRO A 27 31.71 -10.91 4.21
CA PRO A 27 30.27 -10.92 3.95
C PRO A 27 29.51 -10.59 5.24
N PRO A 28 28.57 -9.64 5.25
CA PRO A 28 27.80 -9.37 6.45
C PRO A 28 26.89 -10.57 6.71
N GLY A 29 27.25 -11.34 7.75
CA GLY A 29 26.41 -12.37 8.32
C GLY A 29 25.03 -11.80 8.64
N ARG A 30 24.00 -12.66 8.53
CA ARG A 30 22.62 -12.29 8.85
C ARG A 30 22.56 -11.53 10.18
N PRO A 31 21.77 -10.44 10.27
CA PRO A 31 21.48 -9.84 11.55
C PRO A 31 20.89 -10.92 12.46
N LYS A 32 21.59 -11.26 13.54
CA LYS A 32 21.01 -12.04 14.63
C LYS A 32 20.01 -11.12 15.31
N PHE A 33 18.75 -11.23 14.90
CA PHE A 33 17.66 -10.69 15.70
C PHE A 33 17.79 -11.29 17.11
N PRO A 34 17.64 -10.48 18.18
CA PRO A 34 17.53 -11.02 19.52
C PRO A 34 16.39 -12.03 19.50
N SER A 35 16.69 -13.28 19.86
CA SER A 35 15.67 -14.30 20.04
C SER A 35 14.81 -13.87 21.22
N PHE A 36 13.74 -13.14 20.93
CA PHE A 36 12.63 -13.04 21.85
C PHE A 36 12.13 -14.47 22.09
N PRO A 37 11.91 -14.89 23.34
CA PRO A 37 11.27 -16.16 23.63
C PRO A 37 9.81 -16.02 23.21
N PHE A 38 9.53 -16.14 21.92
CA PHE A 38 8.17 -16.35 21.44
C PHE A 38 7.72 -17.68 22.03
N PRO A 39 6.66 -17.70 22.86
CA PRO A 39 6.03 -18.95 23.22
C PRO A 39 5.61 -19.60 21.90
N ARG A 40 6.23 -20.73 21.53
CA ARG A 40 5.91 -21.50 20.31
C ARG A 40 4.60 -22.27 20.47
N ALA A 41 3.58 -21.59 20.96
CA ALA A 41 2.23 -22.08 21.01
C ALA A 41 1.34 -20.86 20.85
N LEU A 42 1.02 -20.53 19.60
CA LEU A 42 -0.29 -19.93 19.38
C LEU A 42 -1.28 -20.92 20.00
N PRO A 43 -2.14 -20.51 20.95
CA PRO A 43 -3.19 -21.39 21.43
C PRO A 43 -3.97 -21.89 20.20
N PRO A 44 -4.43 -23.15 20.18
CA PRO A 44 -5.26 -23.63 19.08
C PRO A 44 -6.37 -22.60 18.87
N LEU A 45 -6.41 -22.01 17.68
CA LEU A 45 -7.44 -21.04 17.35
C LEU A 45 -8.79 -21.71 17.66
N PRO A 46 -9.72 -21.03 18.35
CA PRO A 46 -11.06 -21.57 18.54
C PRO A 46 -11.61 -21.99 17.18
N ALA A 47 -12.01 -23.26 17.06
CA ALA A 47 -12.71 -23.77 15.89
C ALA A 47 -14.05 -23.02 15.78
N GLY A 48 -14.03 -21.87 15.09
CA GLY A 48 -15.15 -20.93 15.09
C GLY A 48 -14.76 -19.47 14.94
N LEU A 49 -13.46 -19.13 15.01
CA LEU A 49 -12.99 -17.77 14.76
C LEU A 49 -12.96 -17.51 13.25
N GLY A 50 -14.09 -17.03 12.74
CA GLY A 50 -14.24 -16.45 11.43
C GLY A 50 -14.27 -17.49 10.32
N LYS A 51 -15.46 -17.69 9.75
CA LYS A 51 -15.54 -18.00 8.34
C LYS A 51 -14.91 -16.80 7.63
N LEU A 52 -13.58 -16.80 7.47
CA LEU A 52 -12.91 -15.85 6.59
C LEU A 52 -13.70 -15.94 5.29
N PRO A 53 -14.25 -14.82 4.76
CA PRO A 53 -14.99 -14.86 3.51
C PRO A 53 -14.17 -15.69 2.54
N SER A 54 -14.75 -16.79 2.05
CA SER A 54 -14.02 -17.67 1.14
C SER A 54 -13.45 -16.76 0.07
N PRO A 55 -12.11 -16.74 -0.14
CA PRO A 55 -11.51 -15.85 -1.11
C PRO A 55 -12.30 -16.03 -2.39
N ASN A 56 -12.91 -14.96 -2.89
CA ASN A 56 -13.71 -15.05 -4.10
C ASN A 56 -12.83 -15.80 -5.11
N PRO A 57 -13.31 -16.88 -5.76
CA PRO A 57 -12.45 -17.66 -6.67
C PRO A 57 -11.85 -16.79 -7.78
N ASN A 58 -12.43 -15.61 -8.02
CA ASN A 58 -11.92 -14.61 -8.93
C ASN A 58 -10.98 -13.58 -8.28
N PHE A 59 -10.86 -13.50 -6.96
CA PHE A 59 -9.96 -12.58 -6.24
C PHE A 59 -8.54 -12.66 -6.80
N GLN A 60 -7.99 -13.87 -6.93
CA GLN A 60 -6.63 -14.05 -7.44
C GLN A 60 -6.49 -13.60 -8.90
N LYS A 61 -7.53 -13.78 -9.73
CA LYS A 61 -7.54 -13.28 -11.12
C LYS A 61 -7.65 -11.75 -11.15
N CYS A 62 -8.54 -11.20 -10.32
CA CYS A 62 -8.78 -9.77 -10.19
C CYS A 62 -7.58 -9.00 -9.63
N PHE A 63 -6.79 -9.62 -8.75
CA PHE A 63 -5.60 -9.01 -8.18
C PHE A 63 -4.35 -9.10 -9.06
N GLN A 64 -4.26 -10.07 -9.98
CA GLN A 64 -3.09 -10.15 -10.86
C GLN A 64 -3.01 -8.98 -11.83
N ASP A 65 -4.16 -8.52 -12.33
CA ASP A 65 -4.23 -7.38 -13.24
C ASP A 65 -4.39 -6.03 -12.51
N PHE A 66 -4.70 -6.05 -11.21
CA PHE A 66 -4.88 -4.85 -10.41
C PHE A 66 -3.56 -4.40 -9.76
N ASN A 67 -2.86 -3.49 -10.44
CA ASN A 67 -1.70 -2.80 -9.89
C ASN A 67 -2.03 -1.34 -9.60
N ILE A 68 -2.19 -1.02 -8.32
CA ILE A 68 -2.16 0.35 -7.81
C ILE A 68 -0.82 0.58 -7.10
N ASP A 69 -0.25 1.76 -7.27
CA ASP A 69 0.91 2.14 -6.50
C ASP A 69 0.54 2.45 -5.04
N GLN A 70 1.56 2.49 -4.18
CA GLN A 70 1.39 2.78 -2.76
C GLN A 70 0.64 4.10 -2.52
N GLU A 71 0.92 5.13 -3.33
CA GLU A 71 0.31 6.44 -3.23
C GLU A 71 -1.19 6.41 -3.53
N CYS A 72 -1.60 5.78 -4.63
CA CYS A 72 -3.01 5.57 -4.95
C CYS A 72 -3.72 4.75 -3.86
N GLY A 73 -3.08 3.70 -3.35
CA GLY A 73 -3.59 2.94 -2.21
C GLY A 73 -3.86 3.81 -0.97
N GLN A 74 -2.95 4.72 -0.63
CA GLN A 74 -3.16 5.68 0.47
C GLN A 74 -4.32 6.63 0.19
N GLN A 75 -4.44 7.15 -1.04
CA GLN A 75 -5.55 8.03 -1.41
C GLN A 75 -6.92 7.33 -1.29
N ILE A 76 -7.00 6.05 -1.69
CA ILE A 76 -8.19 5.22 -1.54
C ILE A 76 -8.53 5.03 -0.06
N MET A 77 -7.54 4.66 0.76
CA MET A 77 -7.73 4.48 2.21
C MET A 77 -8.16 5.77 2.91
N ASN A 78 -7.53 6.90 2.55
CA ASN A 78 -7.91 8.21 3.04
C ASN A 78 -9.33 8.58 2.60
N SER A 79 -9.71 8.24 1.38
CA SER A 79 -11.06 8.48 0.87
C SER A 79 -12.12 7.69 1.62
N PHE A 80 -11.83 6.42 1.94
CA PHE A 80 -12.70 5.59 2.75
C PHE A 80 -12.84 6.12 4.18
N THR A 81 -11.73 6.43 4.85
CA THR A 81 -11.72 6.88 6.24
C THR A 81 -12.29 8.29 6.43
N SER A 82 -12.06 9.18 5.47
CA SER A 82 -12.61 10.55 5.49
C SER A 82 -14.02 10.66 4.91
N LEU A 83 -14.56 9.57 4.34
CA LEU A 83 -15.85 9.53 3.64
C LEU A 83 -15.96 10.54 2.48
N LYS A 84 -14.81 10.93 1.90
CA LYS A 84 -14.71 11.90 0.81
C LYS A 84 -13.73 11.39 -0.23
N PHE A 85 -14.16 11.29 -1.49
CA PHE A 85 -13.25 10.91 -2.56
C PHE A 85 -12.24 12.02 -2.82
N ASN A 86 -10.98 11.69 -2.56
CA ASN A 86 -9.82 12.54 -2.82
C ASN A 86 -8.73 11.65 -3.43
N VAL A 87 -8.93 11.33 -4.70
CA VAL A 87 -8.04 10.52 -5.52
C VAL A 87 -7.65 11.33 -6.75
N ASP A 88 -6.37 11.34 -7.08
CA ASP A 88 -5.87 12.07 -8.23
C ASP A 88 -6.18 11.35 -9.56
N ALA A 89 -5.95 12.06 -10.67
CA ALA A 89 -6.21 11.53 -12.01
C ALA A 89 -5.42 10.25 -12.32
N LYS A 90 -4.20 10.11 -11.76
CA LYS A 90 -3.33 8.94 -11.98
C LYS A 90 -3.92 7.71 -11.27
N CYS A 91 -4.35 7.87 -10.02
CA CYS A 91 -5.01 6.84 -9.24
C CYS A 91 -6.34 6.44 -9.88
N CYS A 92 -7.11 7.42 -10.38
CA CYS A 92 -8.34 7.13 -11.10
C CYS A 92 -8.12 6.36 -12.40
N GLN A 93 -7.02 6.58 -13.12
CA GLN A 93 -6.67 5.79 -14.29
C GLN A 93 -6.48 4.31 -13.94
N SER A 94 -5.81 4.00 -12.82
CA SER A 94 -5.67 2.62 -12.34
C SER A 94 -7.00 2.02 -11.87
N ILE A 95 -7.84 2.80 -11.18
CA ILE A 95 -9.17 2.35 -10.72
C ILE A 95 -10.09 2.03 -11.91
N GLN A 96 -10.04 2.82 -12.99
CA GLN A 96 -10.84 2.57 -14.19
C GLN A 96 -10.45 1.27 -14.91
N GLN A 97 -9.20 0.81 -14.79
CA GLN A 97 -8.74 -0.45 -15.37
C GLN A 97 -9.30 -1.68 -14.64
N VAL A 98 -9.90 -1.50 -13.45
CA VAL A 98 -10.56 -2.58 -12.72
C VAL A 98 -11.82 -3.00 -13.49
N ILE A 99 -11.89 -4.27 -13.89
CA ILE A 99 -13.09 -4.87 -14.49
C ILE A 99 -14.23 -4.83 -13.46
N ASP A 100 -15.47 -4.54 -13.86
CA ASP A 100 -16.62 -4.38 -12.94
C ASP A 100 -16.79 -5.57 -11.99
N ASP A 101 -16.66 -6.79 -12.50
CA ASP A 101 -16.75 -8.04 -11.72
C ASP A 101 -15.64 -8.17 -10.65
N CYS A 102 -14.56 -7.40 -10.78
CA CYS A 102 -13.44 -7.38 -9.85
C CYS A 102 -13.53 -6.28 -8.79
N VAL A 103 -14.41 -5.29 -8.95
CA VAL A 103 -14.57 -4.19 -8.00
C VAL A 103 -14.94 -4.72 -6.61
N SER A 104 -15.94 -5.59 -6.52
CA SER A 104 -16.33 -6.17 -5.24
C SER A 104 -15.29 -7.13 -4.66
N ALA A 105 -14.45 -7.76 -5.49
CA ALA A 105 -13.37 -8.62 -5.01
C ALA A 105 -12.20 -7.81 -4.44
N ILE A 106 -11.89 -6.66 -5.05
CA ILE A 106 -10.79 -5.77 -4.64
C ILE A 106 -11.18 -4.91 -3.45
N PHE A 107 -12.37 -4.29 -3.51
CA PHE A 107 -12.86 -3.37 -2.49
C PHE A 107 -13.78 -4.04 -1.46
N GLY A 108 -13.95 -5.36 -1.51
CA GLY A 108 -14.84 -6.09 -0.59
C GLY A 108 -14.36 -6.13 0.86
N ASN A 109 -13.09 -5.79 1.11
CA ASN A 109 -12.53 -5.68 2.45
C ASN A 109 -12.89 -4.36 3.15
N PHE A 110 -13.48 -3.40 2.43
CA PHE A 110 -14.03 -2.21 3.04
C PHE A 110 -15.41 -2.56 3.62
N ASP A 111 -15.70 -2.10 4.84
CA ASP A 111 -16.98 -2.33 5.54
C ASP A 111 -18.19 -1.63 4.86
N ASN A 112 -18.05 -1.21 3.60
CA ASN A 112 -19.09 -0.60 2.79
C ASN A 112 -19.10 -1.21 1.37
N PRO A 113 -20.13 -2.00 1.00
CA PRO A 113 -20.22 -2.65 -0.30
C PRO A 113 -20.36 -1.66 -1.47
N PHE A 114 -20.74 -0.41 -1.20
CA PHE A 114 -20.89 0.64 -2.22
C PHE A 114 -19.60 1.42 -2.46
N PHE A 115 -18.59 1.29 -1.60
CA PHE A 115 -17.37 2.11 -1.70
C PHE A 115 -16.65 1.90 -3.03
N GLY A 116 -16.34 0.66 -3.40
CA GLY A 116 -15.68 0.34 -4.67
C GLY A 116 -16.44 0.83 -5.90
N PRO A 117 -17.74 0.51 -6.06
CA PRO A 117 -18.55 1.00 -7.17
C PRO A 117 -18.63 2.53 -7.26
N LEU A 118 -18.80 3.22 -6.12
CA LEU A 118 -18.86 4.69 -6.08
C LEU A 118 -17.52 5.34 -6.40
N LEU A 119 -16.42 4.77 -5.91
CA LEU A 119 -15.07 5.22 -6.23
C LEU A 119 -14.78 5.09 -7.73
N LYS A 120 -15.19 3.98 -8.34
CA LYS A 120 -15.07 3.78 -9.79
C LYS A 120 -15.94 4.76 -10.59
N LEU A 121 -17.16 5.04 -10.11
CA LEU A 121 -18.05 6.03 -10.72
C LEU A 121 -17.46 7.45 -10.63
N PHE A 122 -16.92 7.83 -9.47
CA PHE A 122 -16.24 9.10 -9.26
C PHE A 122 -15.12 9.30 -10.29
N CYS A 123 -14.26 8.29 -10.43
CA CYS A 123 -13.18 8.32 -11.41
C CYS A 123 -13.67 8.34 -12.87
N SER A 124 -14.84 7.77 -13.17
CA SER A 124 -15.43 7.79 -14.53
C SER A 124 -16.11 9.11 -14.87
N SER A 125 -16.57 9.86 -13.86
CA SER A 125 -17.31 11.11 -14.04
C SER A 125 -16.44 12.34 -14.36
N GLY A 126 -15.11 12.15 -14.51
CA GLY A 126 -14.19 13.24 -14.86
C GLY A 126 -13.97 14.25 -13.73
N SER A 127 -14.20 13.86 -12.48
CA SER A 127 -14.07 14.72 -11.32
C SER A 127 -12.90 14.32 -10.38
N PRO A 128 -11.65 14.12 -10.85
CA PRO A 128 -10.49 14.02 -9.95
C PRO A 128 -10.12 15.38 -9.34
#